data_AF-A0A0L8VW96-F1
#
_entry.id   AF-A0A0L8VW96-F1
#
_cell.length_a   1.000
_cell.length_b   1.000
_cell.length_c   1.000
_cell.angle_alpha   90.00
_cell.angle_beta   90.00
_cell.angle_gamma   90.00
#
_symmetry.space_group_name_H-M   'P 1'
#
loop_
_entity.id
_entity.type
_entity.pdbx_description
1 polymer ?
#
loop_
_entity_poly.entity_id
_entity_poly.type
_entity_poly.pdbx_seq_one_letter_code
_entity_poly.pdbx_strand_id
1 'polypeptide(L)'
;MSAPTMRSTSILTEHLGYPPISLVDDIINAVNEIMYKCTAAMEKYLLSKSKIGEEDYGEEIKSGVAKWESLLENSVDKNFDKLELYVLRNVLRIPEEYLDANVFRLENQKDLVIVDENELKKSEEKLREKLNDVELAFKKNEMLLKRVTKVKRLLFTIRGFKQKLNELLKCKDDVQLQKILESLKPIDDTMTLLTDSLRKLYVDSESTSSTEEVEALLQRLKTNGKQNNKDFRTRYIDIRTNNVLRKLGLLGDKEDEKQSAKPDARTQAGDIVSIDIEEPQLDLLDDVL
;
A
#
# COMPACT_ATOMS: atom_id res chain seq x y z
N MET A 1 -39.30 59.54 -24.32
CA MET A 1 -37.92 59.06 -24.54
C MET A 1 -37.11 59.50 -23.33
N SER A 2 -36.82 58.56 -22.44
CA SER A 2 -36.37 58.82 -21.07
C SER A 2 -34.84 59.01 -20.99
N ALA A 3 -34.38 59.65 -19.91
CA ALA A 3 -32.98 59.74 -19.53
C ALA A 3 -32.37 58.32 -19.38
N PRO A 4 -31.03 58.14 -19.56
CA PRO A 4 -30.41 56.84 -19.36
C PRO A 4 -30.78 56.29 -17.97
N THR A 5 -31.46 55.16 -17.96
CA THR A 5 -31.92 54.51 -16.73
C THR A 5 -30.71 54.13 -15.89
N MET A 6 -30.77 54.30 -14.57
CA MET A 6 -29.67 53.90 -13.65
C MET A 6 -29.23 52.43 -13.84
N ARG A 7 -30.13 51.58 -14.32
CA ARG A 7 -29.84 50.18 -14.67
C ARG A 7 -28.88 50.08 -15.86
N SER A 8 -29.12 50.84 -16.92
CA SER A 8 -28.26 50.87 -18.12
C SER A 8 -26.85 51.33 -17.77
N THR A 9 -26.73 52.38 -16.95
CA THR A 9 -25.42 52.90 -16.52
C THR A 9 -24.67 51.92 -15.62
N SER A 10 -25.37 51.20 -14.73
CA SER A 10 -24.76 50.15 -13.90
C SER A 10 -24.19 49.02 -14.75
N ILE A 11 -24.96 48.53 -15.72
CA ILE A 11 -24.56 47.44 -16.61
C ILE A 11 -23.39 47.87 -17.51
N LEU A 12 -23.44 49.09 -18.05
CA LEU A 12 -22.34 49.66 -18.83
C LEU A 12 -21.07 49.84 -17.99
N THR A 13 -21.20 50.27 -16.74
CA THR A 13 -20.06 50.43 -15.82
C THR A 13 -19.43 49.08 -15.49
N GLU A 14 -20.24 48.03 -15.30
CA GLU A 14 -19.73 46.67 -15.10
C GLU A 14 -19.01 46.14 -16.35
N HIS A 15 -19.55 46.42 -17.55
CA HIS A 15 -18.93 45.97 -18.80
C HIS A 15 -17.62 46.69 -19.11
N LEU A 16 -17.59 48.02 -18.95
CA LEU A 16 -16.44 48.86 -19.27
C LEU A 16 -15.37 48.81 -18.16
N GLY A 17 -15.76 48.50 -16.92
CA GLY A 17 -14.89 48.56 -15.75
C GLY A 17 -14.67 49.98 -15.21
N TYR A 18 -15.29 51.00 -15.84
CA TYR A 18 -15.27 52.39 -15.42
C TYR A 18 -16.59 53.09 -15.80
N PRO A 19 -16.94 54.21 -15.14
CA PRO A 19 -18.15 54.95 -15.46
C PRO A 19 -18.09 55.57 -16.87
N PRO A 20 -19.13 55.45 -17.71
CA PRO A 20 -19.19 56.05 -19.04
C PRO A 20 -18.86 57.55 -19.12
N ILE A 21 -19.24 58.31 -18.09
CA ILE A 21 -18.97 59.75 -17.98
C ILE A 21 -17.46 60.03 -17.90
N SER A 22 -16.70 59.16 -17.22
CA SER A 22 -15.25 59.30 -17.07
C SER A 22 -14.53 59.30 -18.42
N LEU A 23 -15.01 58.51 -19.40
CA LEU A 23 -14.40 58.50 -20.74
C LEU A 23 -14.55 59.85 -21.43
N VAL A 24 -15.71 60.48 -21.30
CA VAL A 24 -15.96 61.78 -21.93
C VAL A 24 -15.18 62.88 -21.21
N ASP A 25 -15.14 62.85 -19.88
CA ASP A 25 -14.34 63.77 -19.06
C ASP A 25 -12.86 63.70 -19.45
N ASP A 26 -12.31 62.50 -19.61
CA ASP A 26 -10.91 62.30 -20.03
C ASP A 26 -10.65 62.86 -21.44
N ILE A 27 -11.61 62.72 -22.37
CA ILE A 27 -11.52 63.30 -23.71
C ILE A 27 -11.52 64.84 -23.63
N ILE A 28 -12.42 65.43 -22.84
CA ILE A 28 -12.51 66.89 -22.66
C ILE A 28 -11.20 67.41 -22.06
N ASN A 29 -10.70 66.76 -21.01
CA ASN A 29 -9.44 67.12 -20.35
C ASN A 29 -8.26 67.05 -21.33
N ALA A 30 -8.17 65.99 -22.12
CA ALA A 30 -7.10 65.83 -23.11
C ALA A 30 -7.16 66.91 -24.21
N VAL A 31 -8.36 67.26 -24.68
CA VAL A 31 -8.53 68.30 -25.71
C VAL A 31 -8.18 69.68 -25.14
N ASN A 32 -8.61 69.98 -23.91
CA ASN A 32 -8.27 71.23 -23.24
C ASN A 32 -6.76 71.35 -23.01
N GLU A 33 -6.10 70.26 -22.59
CA GLU A 33 -4.64 70.23 -22.45
C GLU A 33 -3.93 70.49 -23.79
N ILE A 34 -4.39 69.87 -24.88
CA ILE A 34 -3.84 70.11 -26.22
C ILE A 34 -4.08 71.54 -26.68
N MET A 35 -5.27 72.09 -26.43
CA MET A 35 -5.61 73.47 -26.74
C MET A 35 -4.64 74.44 -26.07
N TYR A 36 -4.45 74.35 -24.76
CA TYR A 36 -3.54 75.22 -24.01
C TYR A 36 -2.08 75.06 -24.46
N LYS A 37 -1.64 73.82 -24.75
CA LYS A 37 -0.31 73.58 -25.31
C LYS A 37 -0.16 74.23 -26.69
N CYS A 38 -1.19 74.17 -27.53
CA CYS A 38 -1.18 74.74 -28.88
C CYS A 38 -1.20 76.27 -28.85
N THR A 39 -2.05 76.89 -28.04
CA THR A 39 -2.10 78.35 -27.88
C THR A 39 -0.78 78.90 -27.34
N ALA A 40 -0.20 78.27 -26.32
CA ALA A 40 1.11 78.64 -25.79
C ALA A 40 2.26 78.44 -26.80
N ALA A 41 2.23 77.34 -27.57
CA ALA A 41 3.22 77.11 -28.62
C ALA A 41 3.09 78.13 -29.77
N MET A 42 1.86 78.47 -30.14
CA MET A 42 1.55 79.50 -31.13
C MET A 42 2.04 80.87 -30.67
N GLU A 43 1.76 81.26 -29.42
CA GLU A 43 2.24 82.50 -28.83
C GLU A 43 3.78 82.57 -28.87
N LYS A 44 4.45 81.53 -28.37
CA LYS A 44 5.92 81.46 -28.35
C LYS A 44 6.51 81.56 -29.76
N TYR A 45 5.90 80.88 -30.73
CA TYR A 45 6.36 80.92 -32.12
C TYR A 45 6.15 82.29 -32.76
N LEU A 46 4.99 82.91 -32.56
CA LEU A 46 4.70 84.24 -33.10
C LEU A 46 5.55 85.33 -32.43
N LEU A 47 5.77 85.25 -31.12
CA LEU A 47 6.65 86.16 -30.39
C LEU A 47 8.11 86.08 -30.89
N SER A 48 8.58 84.89 -31.30
CA SER A 48 9.91 84.75 -31.91
C SER A 48 10.05 85.50 -33.25
N LYS A 49 8.92 85.89 -33.86
CA LYS A 49 8.82 86.62 -35.13
C LYS A 49 8.09 87.97 -34.97
N SER A 50 8.03 88.53 -33.75
CA SER A 50 7.22 89.71 -33.46
C SER A 50 7.73 91.01 -34.10
N LYS A 51 9.03 91.06 -34.43
CA LYS A 51 9.67 92.25 -35.00
C LYS A 51 9.67 92.17 -36.52
N ILE A 52 8.96 93.12 -37.15
CA ILE A 52 8.91 93.27 -38.59
C ILE A 52 9.36 94.71 -38.89
N GLY A 53 10.59 94.88 -39.38
CA GLY A 53 11.18 96.21 -39.57
C GLY A 53 11.60 96.84 -38.24
N GLU A 54 11.19 98.10 -38.00
CA GLU A 54 11.46 98.84 -36.75
C GLU A 54 10.34 98.71 -35.70
N GLU A 55 9.19 98.13 -36.07
CA GLU A 55 8.02 98.00 -35.19
C GLU A 55 7.98 96.63 -34.48
N ASP A 56 7.55 96.62 -33.22
CA ASP A 56 7.36 95.41 -32.41
C ASP A 56 5.87 95.16 -32.19
N TYR A 57 5.36 94.06 -32.75
CA TYR A 57 3.95 93.67 -32.67
C TYR A 57 3.68 92.70 -31.50
N GLY A 58 4.62 92.52 -30.58
CA GLY A 58 4.51 91.53 -29.49
C GLY A 58 3.26 91.66 -28.62
N GLU A 59 2.85 92.88 -28.29
CA GLU A 59 1.66 93.12 -27.44
C GLU A 59 0.33 92.85 -28.20
N GLU A 60 0.29 93.15 -29.49
CA GLU A 60 -0.87 92.82 -30.33
C GLU A 60 -1.02 91.31 -30.50
N ILE A 61 0.09 90.58 -30.66
CA ILE A 61 0.12 89.12 -30.72
C ILE A 61 -0.43 88.52 -29.42
N LYS A 62 0.02 88.98 -28.25
CA LYS A 62 -0.49 88.49 -26.95
C LYS A 62 -1.99 88.74 -26.81
N SER A 63 -2.45 89.95 -27.14
CA SER A 63 -3.88 90.29 -27.10
C SER A 63 -4.70 89.43 -28.08
N GLY A 64 -4.17 89.18 -29.27
CA GLY A 64 -4.80 88.33 -30.28
C GLY A 64 -4.89 86.87 -29.86
N VAL A 65 -3.80 86.30 -29.31
CA VAL A 65 -3.77 84.92 -28.81
C VAL A 65 -4.73 84.75 -27.63
N ALA A 66 -4.75 85.68 -26.67
CA ALA A 66 -5.68 85.61 -25.54
C ALA A 66 -7.15 85.65 -26.00
N LYS A 67 -7.51 86.50 -26.97
CA LYS A 67 -8.86 86.50 -27.55
C LYS A 67 -9.17 85.21 -28.28
N TRP A 68 -8.21 84.66 -29.02
CA TRP A 68 -8.37 83.41 -29.75
C TRP A 68 -8.55 82.22 -28.81
N GLU A 69 -7.79 82.16 -27.72
CA GLU A 69 -7.91 81.16 -26.66
C GLU A 69 -9.32 81.16 -26.06
N SER A 70 -9.83 82.31 -25.62
CA SER A 70 -11.20 82.40 -25.08
C SER A 70 -12.30 82.02 -26.10
N LEU A 71 -12.08 82.32 -27.39
CA LEU A 71 -12.99 81.87 -28.45
C LEU A 71 -12.93 80.36 -28.67
N LEU A 72 -11.72 79.78 -28.59
CA LEU A 72 -11.52 78.34 -28.74
C LEU A 72 -12.15 77.59 -27.56
N GLU A 73 -11.93 78.05 -26.32
CA GLU A 73 -12.54 77.51 -25.10
C GLU A 73 -14.05 77.41 -25.24
N ASN A 74 -14.72 78.53 -25.53
CA ASN A 74 -16.17 78.57 -25.70
C ASN A 74 -16.67 77.67 -26.85
N SER A 75 -15.90 77.56 -27.94
CA SER A 75 -16.25 76.70 -29.07
C SER A 75 -16.04 75.22 -28.75
N VAL A 76 -14.97 74.87 -28.06
CA VAL A 76 -14.64 73.52 -27.62
C VAL A 76 -15.69 73.08 -26.62
N ASP A 77 -15.89 73.79 -25.52
CA ASP A 77 -16.88 73.45 -24.48
C ASP A 77 -18.26 73.17 -25.09
N LYS A 78 -18.77 74.09 -25.91
CA LYS A 78 -20.10 73.94 -26.53
C LYS A 78 -20.23 72.73 -27.46
N ASN A 79 -19.15 72.37 -28.17
CA ASN A 79 -19.18 71.23 -29.08
C ASN A 79 -18.94 69.91 -28.34
N PHE A 80 -18.13 69.93 -27.28
CA PHE A 80 -17.87 68.76 -26.46
C PHE A 80 -19.04 68.45 -25.50
N ASP A 81 -19.79 69.45 -25.03
CA ASP A 81 -21.09 69.23 -24.36
C ASP A 81 -22.06 68.44 -25.26
N LYS A 82 -22.10 68.78 -26.56
CA LYS A 82 -22.93 68.06 -27.53
C LYS A 82 -22.41 66.66 -27.80
N LEU A 83 -21.08 66.49 -27.82
CA LEU A 83 -20.46 65.18 -27.95
C LEU A 83 -20.80 64.30 -26.75
N GLU A 84 -20.68 64.84 -25.52
CA GLU A 84 -21.05 64.15 -24.29
C GLU A 84 -22.50 63.66 -24.37
N LEU A 85 -23.43 64.56 -24.68
CA LEU A 85 -24.83 64.23 -24.83
C LEU A 85 -25.06 63.18 -25.91
N TYR A 86 -24.36 63.25 -27.04
CA TYR A 86 -24.49 62.28 -28.13
C TYR A 86 -23.96 60.90 -27.73
N VAL A 87 -22.77 60.85 -27.12
CA VAL A 87 -22.11 59.61 -26.70
C VAL A 87 -22.93 58.91 -25.63
N LEU A 88 -23.34 59.61 -24.58
CA LEU A 88 -24.14 59.03 -23.48
C LEU A 88 -25.56 58.65 -23.92
N ARG A 89 -26.10 59.29 -24.96
CA ARG A 89 -27.45 59.01 -25.46
C ARG A 89 -27.52 57.96 -26.56
N ASN A 90 -26.50 57.84 -27.40
CA ASN A 90 -26.56 56.98 -28.60
C ASN A 90 -25.52 55.86 -28.59
N VAL A 91 -24.27 56.15 -28.22
CA VAL A 91 -23.17 55.17 -28.29
C VAL A 91 -23.18 54.29 -27.05
N LEU A 92 -23.16 54.91 -25.88
CA LEU A 92 -23.15 54.25 -24.57
C LEU A 92 -24.58 54.13 -24.04
N ARG A 93 -25.49 53.60 -24.87
CA ARG A 93 -26.89 53.38 -24.50
C ARG A 93 -27.30 51.94 -24.78
N ILE A 94 -27.90 51.32 -23.76
CA ILE A 94 -28.60 50.04 -23.89
C ILE A 94 -30.09 50.33 -24.10
N PRO A 95 -30.74 49.75 -25.14
CA PRO A 95 -32.18 49.87 -25.33
C PRO A 95 -32.94 49.27 -24.15
N GLU A 96 -33.91 50.02 -23.62
CA GLU A 96 -34.72 49.63 -22.45
C GLU A 96 -35.53 48.34 -22.72
N GLU A 97 -35.94 48.09 -23.97
CA GLU A 97 -36.67 46.87 -24.37
C GLU A 97 -35.91 45.59 -24.02
N TYR A 98 -34.58 45.58 -24.19
CA TYR A 98 -33.76 44.40 -23.86
C TYR A 98 -33.51 44.25 -22.35
N LEU A 99 -33.57 45.37 -21.61
CA LEU A 99 -33.46 45.38 -20.15
C LEU A 99 -34.75 44.90 -19.50
N ASP A 100 -35.90 45.37 -19.99
CA ASP A 100 -37.21 44.96 -19.49
C ASP A 100 -37.52 43.50 -19.82
N ALA A 101 -37.05 43.03 -20.98
CA ALA A 101 -37.15 41.62 -21.35
C ALA A 101 -36.13 40.70 -20.64
N ASN A 102 -35.21 41.24 -19.81
CA ASN A 102 -34.11 40.50 -19.15
C ASN A 102 -33.23 39.67 -20.11
N VAL A 103 -33.16 40.05 -21.39
CA VAL A 103 -32.38 39.34 -22.42
C VAL A 103 -30.95 39.84 -22.48
N PHE A 104 -30.71 41.11 -22.09
CA PHE A 104 -29.37 41.67 -22.04
C PHE A 104 -28.58 41.11 -20.86
N ARG A 105 -27.53 40.34 -21.14
CA ARG A 105 -26.64 39.74 -20.13
C ARG A 105 -25.19 39.94 -20.53
N LEU A 106 -24.35 40.29 -19.55
CA LEU A 106 -22.90 40.31 -19.72
C LEU A 106 -22.34 38.88 -19.73
N GLU A 107 -21.11 38.73 -20.23
CA GLU A 107 -20.42 37.45 -20.23
C GLU A 107 -20.31 36.85 -18.82
N ASN A 108 -19.99 37.69 -17.83
CA ASN A 108 -19.89 37.30 -16.42
C ASN A 108 -21.24 36.87 -15.80
N GLN A 109 -22.35 37.21 -16.45
CA GLN A 109 -23.71 36.96 -15.97
C GLN A 109 -24.40 35.80 -16.70
N LYS A 110 -23.72 35.17 -17.68
CA LYS A 110 -24.28 34.03 -18.41
C LYS A 110 -24.52 32.82 -17.50
N ASP A 111 -23.62 32.59 -16.55
CA ASP A 111 -23.64 31.44 -15.65
C ASP A 111 -24.27 31.76 -14.28
N LEU A 112 -24.69 33.02 -14.05
CA LEU A 112 -25.38 33.41 -12.83
C LEU A 112 -26.83 32.92 -12.89
N VAL A 113 -27.06 31.75 -12.29
CA VAL A 113 -28.40 31.30 -11.92
C VAL A 113 -28.74 31.93 -10.58
N ILE A 114 -29.84 32.67 -10.51
CA ILE A 114 -30.40 33.10 -9.22
C ILE A 114 -31.00 31.84 -8.60
N VAL A 115 -30.24 31.20 -7.72
CA VAL A 115 -30.65 29.98 -7.02
C VAL A 115 -31.44 30.39 -5.79
N ASP A 116 -32.60 29.77 -5.58
CA ASP A 116 -33.40 29.96 -4.37
C ASP A 116 -32.60 29.50 -3.13
N GLU A 117 -32.71 30.18 -1.98
CA GLU A 117 -31.90 29.86 -0.78
C GLU A 117 -32.04 28.38 -0.36
N ASN A 118 -33.21 27.80 -0.64
CA ASN A 118 -33.49 26.38 -0.38
C ASN A 118 -32.72 25.43 -1.30
N GLU A 119 -32.54 25.80 -2.57
CA GLU A 119 -31.73 25.03 -3.52
C GLU A 119 -30.24 25.16 -3.21
N LEU A 120 -29.79 26.34 -2.76
CA LEU A 120 -28.42 26.56 -2.30
C LEU A 120 -28.10 25.63 -1.11
N LYS A 121 -28.95 25.62 -0.08
CA LYS A 121 -28.80 24.72 1.08
C LYS A 121 -28.75 23.25 0.68
N LYS A 122 -29.63 22.80 -0.21
CA LYS A 122 -29.62 21.42 -0.75
C LYS A 122 -28.32 21.11 -1.50
N SER A 123 -27.79 22.08 -2.26
CA SER A 123 -26.53 21.90 -2.98
C SER A 123 -25.32 21.81 -2.03
N GLU A 124 -25.32 22.61 -0.96
CA GLU A 124 -24.30 22.56 0.09
C GLU A 124 -24.34 21.26 0.88
N GLU A 125 -25.54 20.77 1.23
CA GLU A 125 -25.72 19.47 1.88
C GLU A 125 -25.19 18.33 1.00
N LYS A 126 -25.53 18.33 -0.29
CA LYS A 126 -24.98 17.37 -1.26
C LYS A 126 -23.47 17.46 -1.37
N LEU A 127 -22.91 18.67 -1.38
CA LEU A 127 -21.45 18.87 -1.43
C LEU A 127 -20.77 18.31 -0.18
N ARG A 128 -21.35 18.54 1.01
CA ARG A 128 -20.86 17.99 2.28
C ARG A 128 -20.93 16.47 2.29
N GLU A 129 -22.01 15.88 1.78
CA GLU A 129 -22.14 14.44 1.63
C GLU A 129 -21.04 13.88 0.73
N LYS A 130 -20.77 14.52 -0.42
CA LYS A 130 -19.67 14.12 -1.31
C LYS A 130 -18.29 14.28 -0.69
N LEU A 131 -18.08 15.32 0.11
CA LEU A 131 -16.82 15.49 0.85
C LEU A 131 -16.62 14.32 1.84
N ASN A 132 -17.66 13.95 2.57
CA ASN A 132 -17.62 12.81 3.50
C ASN A 132 -17.36 11.49 2.77
N ASP A 133 -18.02 11.27 1.63
CA ASP A 133 -17.78 10.09 0.78
C ASP A 133 -16.30 9.99 0.36
N VAL A 134 -15.71 11.12 -0.05
CA VAL A 134 -14.29 11.18 -0.44
C VAL A 134 -13.37 10.90 0.74
N GLU A 135 -13.65 11.44 1.92
CA GLU A 135 -12.85 11.18 3.13
C GLU A 135 -12.92 9.70 3.53
N LEU A 136 -14.11 9.09 3.46
CA LEU A 136 -14.29 7.66 3.71
C LEU A 136 -13.53 6.82 2.69
N ALA A 137 -13.54 7.21 1.41
CA ALA A 137 -12.75 6.53 0.37
C ALA A 137 -11.24 6.62 0.66
N PHE A 138 -10.76 7.77 1.13
CA PHE A 138 -9.35 7.94 1.50
C PHE A 138 -8.97 7.06 2.69
N LYS A 139 -9.78 7.02 3.75
CA LYS A 139 -9.60 6.12 4.91
C LYS A 139 -9.59 4.66 4.51
N LYS A 140 -10.50 4.25 3.61
CA LYS A 140 -10.52 2.88 3.05
C LYS A 140 -9.23 2.57 2.29
N ASN A 141 -8.74 3.50 1.48
CA ASN A 141 -7.48 3.31 0.74
C ASN A 141 -6.29 3.12 1.69
N GLU A 142 -6.19 3.92 2.75
CA GLU A 142 -5.16 3.78 3.77
C GLU A 142 -5.20 2.40 4.46
N MET A 143 -6.41 1.93 4.82
CA MET A 143 -6.60 0.60 5.39
C MET A 143 -6.19 -0.52 4.41
N LEU A 144 -6.52 -0.37 3.12
CA LEU A 144 -6.12 -1.32 2.08
C LEU A 144 -4.60 -1.38 1.94
N LEU A 145 -3.90 -0.25 1.96
CA LEU A 145 -2.42 -0.22 1.94
C LEU A 145 -1.82 -0.94 3.14
N LYS A 146 -2.37 -0.73 4.36
CA LYS A 146 -1.96 -1.48 5.57
C LYS A 146 -2.20 -2.98 5.43
N ARG A 147 -3.31 -3.40 4.82
CA ARG A 147 -3.59 -4.83 4.57
C ARG A 147 -2.63 -5.42 3.53
N VAL A 148 -2.37 -4.70 2.45
CA VAL A 148 -1.44 -5.14 1.39
C VAL A 148 -0.03 -5.34 1.97
N THR A 149 0.45 -4.44 2.82
CA THR A 149 1.77 -4.61 3.46
C THR A 149 1.81 -5.83 4.39
N LYS A 150 0.75 -6.09 5.18
CA LYS A 150 0.64 -7.30 6.01
C LYS A 150 0.66 -8.58 5.15
N VAL A 151 -0.14 -8.62 4.09
CA VAL A 151 -0.18 -9.77 3.16
C VAL A 151 1.17 -10.01 2.50
N LYS A 152 1.89 -8.95 2.10
CA LYS A 152 3.25 -9.08 1.56
C LYS A 152 4.23 -9.68 2.57
N ARG A 153 4.17 -9.27 3.84
CA ARG A 153 5.00 -9.86 4.91
C ARG A 153 4.68 -11.33 5.10
N LEU A 154 3.40 -11.68 5.19
CA LEU A 154 2.95 -13.08 5.35
C LEU A 154 3.38 -13.95 4.16
N LEU A 155 3.30 -13.40 2.94
CA LEU A 155 3.75 -14.09 1.74
C LEU A 155 5.27 -14.37 1.79
N PHE A 156 6.07 -13.41 2.26
CA PHE A 156 7.50 -13.62 2.45
C PHE A 156 7.80 -14.70 3.51
N THR A 157 7.11 -14.69 4.65
CA THR A 157 7.30 -15.71 5.70
C THR A 157 6.89 -17.10 5.22
N ILE A 158 5.75 -17.24 4.54
CA ILE A 158 5.29 -18.52 3.98
C ILE A 158 6.27 -19.03 2.92
N ARG A 159 6.77 -18.16 2.03
CA ARG A 159 7.79 -18.55 1.05
C ARG A 159 9.08 -19.02 1.71
N GLY A 160 9.55 -18.30 2.73
CA GLY A 160 10.73 -18.69 3.50
C GLY A 160 10.52 -20.02 4.23
N PHE A 161 9.36 -20.22 4.87
CA PHE A 161 9.00 -21.48 5.52
C PHE A 161 8.96 -22.64 4.51
N LYS A 162 8.31 -22.45 3.37
CA LYS A 162 8.27 -23.45 2.29
C LYS A 162 9.66 -23.77 1.74
N GLN A 163 10.54 -22.78 1.64
CA GLN A 163 11.94 -23.01 1.25
C GLN A 163 12.67 -23.85 2.29
N LYS A 164 12.61 -23.49 3.57
CA LYS A 164 13.20 -24.28 4.66
C LYS A 164 12.64 -25.71 4.72
N LEU A 165 11.33 -25.87 4.56
CA LEU A 165 10.68 -27.18 4.55
C LEU A 165 11.12 -28.00 3.33
N ASN A 166 11.24 -27.38 2.15
CA ASN A 166 11.81 -28.04 0.98
C ASN A 166 13.29 -28.38 1.17
N GLU A 167 14.06 -27.58 1.87
CA GLU A 167 15.46 -27.87 2.18
C GLU A 167 15.59 -29.03 3.17
N LEU A 168 14.74 -29.06 4.20
CA LEU A 168 14.65 -30.16 5.15
C LEU A 168 14.21 -31.46 4.47
N LEU A 169 13.14 -31.41 3.67
CA LEU A 169 12.55 -32.59 3.04
C LEU A 169 13.36 -33.11 1.83
N LYS A 170 14.21 -32.26 1.24
CA LYS A 170 15.15 -32.67 0.19
C LYS A 170 16.53 -33.04 0.74
N CYS A 171 16.81 -32.86 2.04
CA CYS A 171 18.10 -33.16 2.69
C CYS A 171 19.30 -32.85 1.76
N LYS A 172 19.59 -31.57 1.49
CA LYS A 172 20.57 -31.17 0.46
C LYS A 172 22.01 -31.65 0.72
N ASP A 173 22.36 -31.97 1.96
CA ASP A 173 23.77 -32.08 2.36
C ASP A 173 24.33 -33.51 2.32
N ASP A 174 23.50 -34.55 2.14
CA ASP A 174 23.95 -35.94 2.09
C ASP A 174 23.22 -36.78 1.02
N VAL A 175 23.97 -37.17 -0.02
CA VAL A 175 23.50 -38.03 -1.12
C VAL A 175 23.02 -39.40 -0.62
N GLN A 176 23.53 -39.85 0.53
CA GLN A 176 23.13 -41.11 1.15
C GLN A 176 21.77 -41.01 1.86
N LEU A 177 21.52 -39.91 2.58
CA LEU A 177 20.25 -39.68 3.26
C LEU A 177 19.10 -39.47 2.27
N GLN A 178 19.36 -38.84 1.12
CA GLN A 178 18.37 -38.73 0.04
C GLN A 178 17.92 -40.09 -0.50
N LYS A 179 18.86 -41.01 -0.76
CA LYS A 179 18.54 -42.36 -1.25
C LYS A 179 17.72 -43.17 -0.24
N ILE A 180 18.04 -43.04 1.05
CA ILE A 180 17.30 -43.70 2.14
C ILE A 180 15.89 -43.10 2.25
N LEU A 181 15.75 -41.78 2.21
CA LEU A 181 14.45 -41.11 2.28
C LEU A 181 13.57 -41.40 1.05
N GLU A 182 14.15 -41.52 -0.14
CA GLU A 182 13.42 -41.95 -1.34
C GLU A 182 12.96 -43.40 -1.24
N SER A 183 13.78 -44.30 -0.67
CA SER A 183 13.37 -45.70 -0.42
C SER A 183 12.26 -45.82 0.63
N LEU A 184 12.12 -44.81 1.50
CA LEU A 184 11.10 -44.73 2.54
C LEU A 184 9.86 -43.95 2.09
N LYS A 185 9.81 -43.46 0.84
CA LYS A 185 8.62 -42.80 0.29
C LYS A 185 7.70 -43.85 -0.37
N PRO A 186 6.40 -43.85 -0.06
CA PRO A 186 5.70 -42.98 0.89
C PRO A 186 5.88 -43.43 2.36
N ILE A 187 6.07 -42.44 3.25
CA ILE A 187 6.31 -42.67 4.70
C ILE A 187 5.08 -43.28 5.38
N ASP A 188 3.87 -42.91 4.92
CA ASP A 188 2.63 -43.49 5.45
C ASP A 188 2.56 -45.00 5.23
N ASP A 189 2.95 -45.49 4.05
CA ASP A 189 2.94 -46.92 3.75
C ASP A 189 4.02 -47.66 4.55
N THR A 190 5.21 -47.06 4.71
CA THR A 190 6.26 -47.69 5.53
C THR A 190 5.89 -47.72 7.01
N MET A 191 5.25 -46.67 7.53
CA MET A 191 4.84 -46.61 8.94
C MET A 191 3.66 -47.56 9.22
N THR A 192 2.71 -47.69 8.28
CA THR A 192 1.64 -48.68 8.39
C THR A 192 2.17 -50.11 8.30
N LEU A 193 3.12 -50.40 7.39
CA LEU A 193 3.78 -51.71 7.31
C LEU A 193 4.56 -52.06 8.58
N LEU A 194 5.31 -51.11 9.14
CA LEU A 194 6.01 -51.31 10.41
C LEU A 194 5.03 -51.57 11.55
N THR A 195 3.95 -50.79 11.63
CA THR A 195 2.90 -50.96 12.65
C THR A 195 2.24 -52.33 12.54
N ASP A 196 1.94 -52.80 11.33
CA ASP A 196 1.35 -54.12 11.10
C ASP A 196 2.34 -55.26 11.36
N SER A 197 3.63 -55.07 11.05
CA SER A 197 4.67 -56.04 11.36
C SER A 197 4.92 -56.16 12.87
N LEU A 198 4.92 -55.03 13.60
CA LEU A 198 4.99 -55.00 15.06
C LEU A 198 3.75 -55.64 15.69
N ARG A 199 2.56 -55.38 15.14
CA ARG A 199 1.33 -56.03 15.60
C ARG A 199 1.40 -57.54 15.41
N LYS A 200 1.87 -58.03 14.26
CA LYS A 200 2.08 -59.46 14.01
C LYS A 200 3.10 -60.06 14.96
N LEU A 201 4.25 -59.40 15.15
CA LEU A 201 5.28 -59.85 16.08
C LEU A 201 4.76 -59.90 17.53
N TYR A 202 3.95 -58.93 17.94
CA TYR A 202 3.31 -58.94 19.25
C TYR A 202 2.40 -60.15 19.42
N VAL A 203 1.55 -60.44 18.43
CA VAL A 203 0.66 -61.61 18.43
C VAL A 203 1.46 -62.92 18.42
N ASP A 204 2.53 -63.00 17.63
CA ASP A 204 3.42 -64.17 17.58
C ASP A 204 4.15 -64.36 18.91
N SER A 205 4.62 -63.27 19.53
CA SER A 205 5.26 -63.30 20.86
C SER A 205 4.27 -63.73 21.95
N GLU A 206 3.02 -63.28 21.89
CA GLU A 206 1.98 -63.67 22.85
C GLU A 206 1.66 -65.17 22.72
N SER A 207 1.67 -65.71 21.49
CA SER A 207 1.45 -67.14 21.23
C SER A 207 2.64 -68.05 21.57
N THR A 208 3.86 -67.52 21.58
CA THR A 208 5.09 -68.31 21.79
C THR A 208 5.73 -68.11 23.16
N SER A 209 5.42 -67.00 23.84
CA SER A 209 6.11 -66.57 25.06
C SER A 209 5.14 -65.94 26.05
N SER A 210 4.30 -66.76 26.69
CA SER A 210 3.86 -66.43 28.04
C SER A 210 5.04 -66.67 29.00
N THR A 211 5.37 -65.68 29.82
CA THR A 211 6.41 -65.81 30.85
C THR A 211 6.16 -67.02 31.74
N GLU A 212 4.88 -67.35 32.00
CA GLU A 212 4.48 -68.54 32.74
C GLU A 212 4.74 -69.86 32.01
N GLU A 213 4.55 -69.93 30.68
CA GLU A 213 4.81 -71.16 29.91
C GLU A 213 6.31 -71.42 29.75
N VAL A 214 7.09 -70.37 29.52
CA VAL A 214 8.56 -70.45 29.44
C VAL A 214 9.13 -70.82 30.81
N GLU A 215 8.62 -70.23 31.89
CA GLU A 215 9.03 -70.56 33.26
C GLU A 215 8.55 -71.96 33.68
N ALA A 216 7.36 -72.40 33.27
CA ALA A 216 6.87 -73.77 33.46
C ALA A 216 7.65 -74.80 32.64
N LEU A 217 8.12 -74.47 31.43
CA LEU A 217 9.04 -75.30 30.66
C LEU A 217 10.42 -75.38 31.32
N LEU A 218 10.94 -74.25 31.81
CA LEU A 218 12.20 -74.19 32.56
C LEU A 218 12.11 -75.00 33.86
N GLN A 219 10.97 -74.95 34.54
CA GLN A 219 10.68 -75.78 35.71
C GLN A 219 10.50 -77.25 35.33
N ARG A 220 9.77 -77.59 34.26
CA ARG A 220 9.65 -78.97 33.74
C ARG A 220 10.99 -79.56 33.35
N LEU A 221 11.89 -78.78 32.77
CA LEU A 221 13.27 -79.19 32.46
C LEU A 221 14.10 -79.39 33.74
N LYS A 222 13.94 -78.52 34.74
CA LYS A 222 14.58 -78.68 36.06
C LYS A 222 14.04 -79.88 36.85
N THR A 223 12.76 -80.22 36.73
CA THR A 223 12.12 -81.37 37.41
C THR A 223 12.36 -82.68 36.66
N ASN A 224 12.29 -82.68 35.32
CA ASN A 224 12.59 -83.85 34.49
C ASN A 224 14.10 -84.17 34.43
N GLY A 225 14.96 -83.20 34.76
CA GLY A 225 16.39 -83.45 34.99
C GLY A 225 16.70 -84.29 36.24
N LYS A 226 15.71 -84.57 37.10
CA LYS A 226 15.93 -85.33 38.33
C LYS A 226 15.17 -86.64 38.47
N GLN A 227 14.12 -86.92 37.69
CA GLN A 227 13.51 -88.26 37.61
C GLN A 227 12.85 -88.52 36.25
N ASN A 228 13.61 -89.08 35.30
CA ASN A 228 13.16 -90.24 34.51
C ASN A 228 14.31 -90.84 33.70
N ASN A 229 14.81 -91.95 34.21
CA ASN A 229 15.68 -92.87 33.53
C ASN A 229 14.84 -93.69 32.53
N LYS A 230 15.25 -93.69 31.24
CA LYS A 230 14.79 -94.46 30.06
C LYS A 230 13.96 -93.68 29.02
N ASP A 231 14.60 -92.72 28.36
CA ASP A 231 14.16 -92.29 27.02
C ASP A 231 14.81 -93.20 25.96
N PHE A 232 13.99 -94.06 25.33
CA PHE A 232 14.41 -94.88 24.20
C PHE A 232 14.97 -94.04 23.03
N ARG A 233 14.59 -92.75 22.98
CA ARG A 233 15.07 -91.77 22.01
C ARG A 233 16.51 -91.35 22.25
N THR A 234 16.92 -91.10 23.49
CA THR A 234 18.31 -90.73 23.83
C THR A 234 19.26 -91.90 23.59
N ARG A 235 18.86 -93.13 23.97
CA ARG A 235 19.62 -94.34 23.61
C ARG A 235 19.69 -94.57 22.10
N TYR A 236 18.63 -94.30 21.35
CA TYR A 236 18.66 -94.43 19.90
C TYR A 236 19.58 -93.39 19.24
N ILE A 237 19.57 -92.14 19.74
CA ILE A 237 20.49 -91.08 19.31
C ILE A 237 21.93 -91.50 19.67
N ASP A 238 22.21 -91.97 20.88
CA ASP A 238 23.54 -92.42 21.32
C ASP A 238 24.06 -93.66 20.58
N ILE A 239 23.18 -94.62 20.25
CA ILE A 239 23.55 -95.80 19.46
C ILE A 239 23.82 -95.39 18.01
N ARG A 240 23.02 -94.47 17.45
CA ARG A 240 23.20 -93.98 16.07
C ARG A 240 24.43 -93.07 15.97
N THR A 241 24.68 -92.20 16.93
CA THR A 241 25.90 -91.38 17.00
C THR A 241 27.12 -92.26 17.24
N ASN A 242 27.10 -93.22 18.16
CA ASN A 242 28.23 -94.16 18.33
C ASN A 242 28.49 -95.03 17.09
N ASN A 243 27.44 -95.49 16.39
CA ASN A 243 27.62 -96.22 15.13
C ASN A 243 28.16 -95.34 14.01
N VAL A 244 27.78 -94.06 13.97
CA VAL A 244 28.32 -93.07 13.01
C VAL A 244 29.78 -92.72 13.37
N LEU A 245 30.09 -92.52 14.65
CA LEU A 245 31.44 -92.21 15.13
C LEU A 245 32.39 -93.42 14.98
N ARG A 246 31.91 -94.65 15.14
CA ARG A 246 32.68 -95.88 14.86
C ARG A 246 32.90 -96.09 13.35
N LYS A 247 31.96 -95.69 12.50
CA LYS A 247 32.14 -95.66 11.03
C LYS A 247 33.07 -94.54 10.56
N LEU A 248 33.19 -93.47 11.34
CA LEU A 248 34.08 -92.34 11.07
C LEU A 248 35.44 -92.44 11.78
N GLY A 249 35.71 -93.54 12.51
CA GLY A 249 37.01 -93.80 13.15
C GLY A 249 37.36 -92.90 14.34
N LEU A 250 36.36 -92.28 14.99
CA LEU A 250 36.55 -91.20 16.00
C LEU A 250 36.30 -91.63 17.47
N LEU A 251 36.14 -92.94 17.75
CA LEU A 251 36.22 -93.48 19.11
C LEU A 251 37.51 -94.28 19.27
N GLY A 252 38.53 -93.64 19.84
CA GLY A 252 39.75 -94.30 20.33
C GLY A 252 39.58 -94.78 21.76
N ASP A 253 40.26 -95.87 22.10
CA ASP A 253 40.36 -96.40 23.46
C ASP A 253 40.93 -95.36 24.44
N LYS A 254 40.56 -95.49 25.71
CA LYS A 254 41.00 -94.65 26.83
C LYS A 254 42.52 -94.42 26.83
N GLU A 255 42.96 -93.18 27.09
CA GLU A 255 43.93 -92.80 28.15
C GLU A 255 44.28 -91.29 28.10
N ASP A 256 44.12 -90.66 29.26
CA ASP A 256 45.00 -89.72 29.98
C ASP A 256 45.39 -88.27 29.54
N GLU A 257 45.29 -87.41 30.56
CA GLU A 257 46.02 -86.17 30.91
C GLU A 257 45.74 -84.86 30.15
N LYS A 258 45.12 -83.83 30.79
CA LYS A 258 45.55 -82.88 31.85
C LYS A 258 46.22 -81.59 31.30
N GLN A 259 45.75 -80.46 31.87
CA GLN A 259 46.40 -79.15 32.17
C GLN A 259 45.62 -77.95 31.57
N SER A 260 44.85 -77.21 32.39
CA SER A 260 45.22 -76.03 33.22
C SER A 260 45.52 -74.77 32.37
N ALA A 261 45.03 -73.55 32.63
CA ALA A 261 44.95 -72.88 33.93
C ALA A 261 44.04 -71.61 33.90
N LYS A 262 43.51 -71.24 35.07
CA LYS A 262 43.07 -69.91 35.54
C LYS A 262 44.30 -69.15 36.12
N PRO A 263 44.33 -67.80 36.42
CA PRO A 263 43.43 -67.09 37.36
C PRO A 263 43.20 -65.55 37.08
N ASP A 264 42.07 -64.93 37.46
CA ASP A 264 41.68 -64.19 38.69
C ASP A 264 41.73 -62.63 38.63
N ALA A 265 40.55 -62.05 38.87
CA ALA A 265 40.13 -60.83 39.58
C ALA A 265 41.10 -59.66 39.92
N ARG A 266 40.64 -58.41 39.67
CA ARG A 266 40.33 -57.41 40.73
C ARG A 266 39.54 -56.17 40.24
N THR A 267 38.49 -55.92 41.01
CA THR A 267 37.62 -54.76 41.28
C THR A 267 38.17 -53.34 41.01
N GLN A 268 37.29 -52.43 40.57
CA GLN A 268 37.01 -51.15 41.25
C GLN A 268 35.67 -50.53 40.78
N ALA A 269 34.92 -50.03 41.76
CA ALA A 269 33.61 -49.41 41.66
C ALA A 269 33.72 -47.90 41.38
N GLY A 270 32.66 -47.28 40.86
CA GLY A 270 32.55 -45.83 40.74
C GLY A 270 31.28 -45.36 40.02
N ASP A 271 30.29 -45.03 40.85
CA ASP A 271 29.23 -44.01 40.71
C ASP A 271 28.25 -43.96 39.53
N ILE A 272 27.00 -44.11 39.92
CA ILE A 272 25.75 -43.76 39.23
C ILE A 272 25.67 -42.23 39.14
N VAL A 273 25.60 -41.70 37.93
CA VAL A 273 25.17 -40.31 37.69
C VAL A 273 23.78 -40.37 37.07
N SER A 274 22.79 -39.96 37.86
CA SER A 274 21.44 -39.61 37.43
C SER A 274 21.51 -38.48 36.41
N ILE A 275 21.02 -38.72 35.20
CA ILE A 275 20.77 -37.66 34.23
C ILE A 275 19.35 -37.18 34.48
N ASP A 276 19.22 -35.98 35.04
CA ASP A 276 17.95 -35.28 35.18
C ASP A 276 17.38 -34.97 33.80
N ILE A 277 16.18 -35.47 33.52
CA ILE A 277 15.38 -35.12 32.34
C ILE A 277 14.51 -33.93 32.76
N GLU A 278 14.87 -32.72 32.35
CA GLU A 278 13.99 -31.56 32.46
C GLU A 278 12.79 -31.73 31.50
N GLU A 279 11.58 -31.80 32.06
CA GLU A 279 10.33 -31.71 31.30
C GLU A 279 10.22 -30.32 30.65
N PRO A 280 9.77 -30.21 29.39
CA PRO A 280 9.58 -28.92 28.74
C PRO A 280 8.38 -28.17 29.37
N GLN A 281 8.61 -26.92 29.77
CA GLN A 281 7.60 -26.03 30.35
C GLN A 281 6.43 -25.80 29.38
N LEU A 282 5.21 -26.12 29.82
CA LEU A 282 3.96 -26.01 29.05
C LEU A 282 3.21 -24.66 29.21
N ASP A 283 3.79 -23.66 29.88
CA ASP A 283 3.10 -22.42 30.26
C ASP A 283 3.08 -21.29 29.19
N LEU A 284 3.23 -21.62 27.90
CA LEU A 284 3.21 -20.62 26.82
C LEU A 284 1.92 -20.60 25.97
N LEU A 285 0.84 -21.24 26.42
CA LEU A 285 -0.41 -21.36 25.66
C LEU A 285 -1.61 -20.57 26.21
N ASP A 286 -1.47 -19.82 27.30
CA ASP A 286 -2.61 -19.12 27.92
C ASP A 286 -2.81 -17.65 27.50
N ASP A 287 -1.97 -17.09 26.61
CA ASP A 287 -2.11 -15.69 26.16
C ASP A 287 -2.86 -15.51 24.82
N VAL A 288 -3.67 -16.50 24.42
CA VAL A 288 -4.57 -16.36 23.26
C VAL A 288 -5.99 -16.80 23.62
N LEU A 289 -6.69 -15.95 24.38
CA LEU A 289 -8.16 -15.81 24.38
C LEU A 289 -8.55 -14.36 24.66
#